data_AF-A0A8T2NVJ2-F1
#
_entry.id   AF-A0A8T2NVJ2-F1
#
_cell.length_a   1.000
_cell.length_b   1.000
_cell.length_c   1.000
_cell.angle_alpha   90.00
_cell.angle_beta   90.00
_cell.angle_gamma   90.00
#
_symmetry.space_group_name_H-M   'P 1'
#
loop_
_entity.id
_entity.type
_entity.pdbx_description
1 polymer ?
#
loop_
_entity_poly.entity_id
_entity_poly.type
_entity_poly.pdbx_seq_one_letter_code
_entity_poly.pdbx_strand_id
1 'polypeptide(L)'
;MLIREWPGELYNNMTIVQAVTDHLKKDPTNRTLLTTLAELYTYDQRYDKALEIYLRLRHKDVYQLIHKHNLFSSIEDKIVLLMDFDKEKAVDMLLDNEDKISYLHKLFKRDHHKGQRFHERQISLYAEYDRPNLLPFLRDSTHCPLEKALEICQQRNFVEETVFLLTFITGLLNNIGTHVDPILLIHRIKEGMEIPNLRDSLVKILQDYNLQILLREGCKKILVSDSLSLLKKMHRTQMRGVRVDEENICESCHAPVLPSDTAKLFSVVVFNCRHMFHKECLPSPGTIPGVQFCNICSAKRRGPGSGILEMKK
;
A
#
# COMPACT_ATOMS: atom_id res chain seq x y z
N MET A 1 -10.79 -1.05 46.26
CA MET A 1 -9.80 -1.84 47.03
C MET A 1 -9.54 -1.10 48.32
N LEU A 2 -9.55 -1.79 49.47
CA LEU A 2 -9.49 -1.21 50.82
C LEU A 2 -8.37 -0.18 51.04
N ILE A 3 -7.28 -0.24 50.26
CA ILE A 3 -6.13 0.69 50.33
C ILE A 3 -6.53 2.15 50.04
N ARG A 4 -7.60 2.39 49.24
CA ARG A 4 -8.11 3.75 48.99
C ARG A 4 -8.89 4.35 50.18
N GLU A 5 -9.36 3.51 51.10
CA GLU A 5 -10.21 3.92 52.22
C GLU A 5 -9.44 4.08 53.53
N TRP A 6 -8.21 3.58 53.60
CA TRP A 6 -7.44 3.50 54.85
C TRP A 6 -6.33 4.57 54.92
N PRO A 7 -6.25 5.36 56.00
CA PRO A 7 -5.15 6.31 56.23
C PRO A 7 -3.79 5.60 56.19
N GLY A 8 -2.86 6.08 55.38
CA GLY A 8 -1.53 5.47 55.24
C GLY A 8 -0.58 5.67 56.41
N GLU A 9 -1.08 6.23 57.52
CA GLU A 9 -0.42 6.22 58.83
C GLU A 9 -0.62 4.89 59.57
N LEU A 10 -1.62 4.07 59.19
CA LEU A 10 -1.98 2.83 59.90
C LEU A 10 -1.18 1.60 59.47
N TYR A 11 -0.38 1.71 58.41
CA TYR A 11 0.40 0.60 57.88
C TYR A 11 1.81 1.03 57.48
N ASN A 12 2.79 0.17 57.77
CA ASN A 12 4.14 0.37 57.25
C ASN A 12 4.13 0.07 55.74
N ASN A 13 4.01 1.12 54.94
CA ASN A 13 3.93 1.05 53.48
C ASN A 13 5.09 0.24 52.88
N MET A 14 6.30 0.38 53.44
CA MET A 14 7.48 -0.36 52.99
C MET A 14 7.35 -1.87 53.24
N THR A 15 6.70 -2.29 54.33
CA THR A 15 6.44 -3.71 54.64
C THR A 15 5.39 -4.30 53.70
N ILE A 16 4.34 -3.53 53.38
CA ILE A 16 3.31 -3.95 52.42
C ILE A 16 3.88 -4.02 51.00
N VAL A 17 4.64 -3.01 50.58
CA VAL A 17 5.34 -3.02 49.28
C VAL A 17 6.24 -4.24 49.17
N GLN A 18 7.01 -4.57 50.20
CA GLN A 18 7.88 -5.75 50.20
C GLN A 18 7.07 -7.05 50.07
N ALA A 19 6.01 -7.20 50.87
CA ALA A 19 5.14 -8.37 50.83
C ALA A 19 4.45 -8.56 49.46
N VAL A 20 3.97 -7.47 48.86
CA VAL A 20 3.35 -7.48 47.52
C VAL A 20 4.41 -7.78 46.45
N THR A 21 5.62 -7.24 46.58
CA THR A 21 6.74 -7.52 45.65
C THR A 21 7.15 -8.99 45.72
N ASP A 22 7.19 -9.58 46.92
CA ASP A 22 7.53 -10.99 47.10
C ASP A 22 6.45 -11.95 46.56
N HIS A 23 5.18 -11.53 46.58
CA HIS A 23 4.11 -12.25 45.88
C HIS A 23 4.18 -12.07 44.36
N LEU A 24 4.55 -10.89 43.88
CA LEU A 24 4.78 -10.62 42.45
C LEU A 24 5.97 -11.41 41.86
N LYS A 25 6.97 -11.79 42.68
CA LYS A 25 8.03 -12.72 42.26
C LYS A 25 7.48 -14.11 41.91
N LYS A 26 6.39 -14.53 42.57
CA LYS A 26 5.73 -15.83 42.35
C LYS A 26 4.70 -15.77 41.22
N ASP A 27 4.01 -14.63 41.07
CA ASP A 27 3.07 -14.38 39.98
C ASP A 27 3.27 -12.98 39.39
N PRO A 28 4.15 -12.83 38.38
CA PRO A 28 4.53 -11.54 37.81
C PRO A 28 3.43 -10.86 37.00
N THR A 29 2.38 -11.59 36.62
CA THR A 29 1.33 -11.14 35.70
C THR A 29 0.04 -10.75 36.42
N ASN A 30 -0.01 -10.92 37.74
CA ASN A 30 -1.20 -10.68 38.52
C ASN A 30 -1.62 -9.20 38.50
N ARG A 31 -2.72 -8.91 37.78
CA ARG A 31 -3.19 -7.52 37.57
C ARG A 31 -3.58 -6.84 38.88
N THR A 32 -4.17 -7.55 39.83
CA THR A 32 -4.60 -6.95 41.11
C THR A 32 -3.42 -6.62 42.01
N LEU A 33 -2.40 -7.48 42.07
CA LEU A 33 -1.16 -7.20 42.80
C LEU A 33 -0.38 -6.04 42.18
N LEU A 34 -0.40 -5.91 40.85
CA LEU A 34 0.22 -4.78 40.17
C LEU A 34 -0.51 -3.47 40.41
N THR A 35 -1.85 -3.46 40.34
CA THR A 35 -2.64 -2.25 40.64
C THR A 35 -2.42 -1.81 42.08
N THR A 36 -2.45 -2.74 43.05
CA THR A 36 -2.19 -2.42 44.46
C THR A 36 -0.78 -1.90 44.67
N LEU A 37 0.23 -2.51 44.03
CA LEU A 37 1.61 -2.00 44.10
C LEU A 37 1.75 -0.58 43.53
N ALA A 38 1.08 -0.29 42.41
CA ALA A 38 1.09 1.04 41.81
C ALA A 38 0.39 2.10 42.69
N GLU A 39 -0.73 1.75 43.34
CA GLU A 39 -1.41 2.62 44.30
C GLU A 39 -0.52 2.89 45.53
N LEU A 40 0.17 1.86 46.05
CA LEU A 40 1.12 2.02 47.15
C LEU A 40 2.33 2.89 46.77
N TYR A 41 2.87 2.74 45.56
CA TYR A 41 3.94 3.62 45.07
C TYR A 41 3.47 5.06 44.84
N THR A 42 2.21 5.25 44.46
CA THR A 42 1.61 6.59 44.36
C THR A 42 1.52 7.25 45.74
N TYR A 43 1.19 6.48 46.78
CA TYR A 43 1.18 6.98 48.17
C TYR A 43 2.59 7.26 48.70
N ASP A 44 3.57 6.42 48.34
CA ASP A 44 5.00 6.54 48.71
C ASP A 44 5.75 7.62 47.91
N GLN A 45 5.05 8.44 47.12
CA GLN A 45 5.60 9.47 46.21
C GLN A 45 6.62 8.95 45.17
N ARG A 46 6.68 7.63 44.96
CA ARG A 46 7.54 7.01 43.94
C ARG A 46 6.80 6.88 42.62
N TYR A 47 6.51 8.04 42.04
CA TYR A 47 5.67 8.14 40.85
C TYR A 47 6.25 7.46 39.60
N ASP A 48 7.58 7.42 39.44
CA ASP A 48 8.21 6.75 38.30
C ASP A 48 7.89 5.24 38.26
N LYS A 49 7.97 4.58 39.42
CA LYS A 49 7.65 3.15 39.56
C LYS A 49 6.15 2.90 39.40
N ALA A 50 5.31 3.78 39.94
CA ALA A 50 3.87 3.71 39.75
C ALA A 50 3.49 3.85 38.26
N LEU A 51 4.13 4.78 37.56
CA LEU A 51 3.92 5.05 36.14
C LEU A 51 4.29 3.85 35.26
N GLU A 52 5.43 3.20 35.51
CA GLU A 52 5.81 1.98 34.77
C GLU A 52 4.76 0.88 34.90
N ILE A 53 4.24 0.67 36.11
CA ILE A 53 3.22 -0.34 36.35
C ILE A 53 1.89 0.05 35.69
N TYR A 54 1.48 1.32 35.77
CA TYR A 54 0.26 1.79 35.13
C TYR A 54 0.33 1.74 33.59
N LEU A 55 1.49 2.03 33.00
CA LEU A 55 1.71 1.86 31.56
C LEU A 55 1.61 0.38 31.17
N ARG A 56 2.20 -0.52 31.94
CA ARG A 56 2.13 -1.97 31.70
C ARG A 56 0.70 -2.51 31.80
N LEU A 57 -0.07 -1.98 32.75
CA LEU A 57 -1.48 -2.38 32.95
C LEU A 57 -2.46 -1.70 31.99
N ARG A 58 -2.01 -0.68 31.23
CA ARG A 58 -2.86 0.25 30.48
C ARG A 58 -3.97 0.84 31.36
N HIS A 59 -3.58 1.33 32.53
CA HIS A 59 -4.52 1.83 33.52
C HIS A 59 -5.08 3.19 33.09
N LYS A 60 -6.40 3.41 33.24
CA LYS A 60 -7.08 4.65 32.84
C LYS A 60 -6.56 5.91 33.55
N ASP A 61 -6.07 5.75 34.79
CA ASP A 61 -5.59 6.86 35.62
C ASP A 61 -4.15 7.27 35.27
N VAL A 62 -3.50 6.63 34.29
CA VAL A 62 -2.11 6.94 33.90
C VAL A 62 -1.95 8.41 33.49
N TYR A 63 -2.88 8.94 32.69
CA TYR A 63 -2.85 10.35 32.26
C TYR A 63 -3.08 11.31 33.43
N GLN A 64 -3.97 10.97 34.36
CA GLN A 64 -4.22 11.78 35.56
C GLN A 64 -2.98 11.82 36.47
N LEU A 65 -2.28 10.70 36.62
CA LEU A 65 -1.05 10.64 37.41
C LEU A 65 0.04 11.53 36.81
N ILE A 66 0.24 11.44 35.48
CA ILE A 66 1.23 12.26 34.75
C ILE A 66 0.92 13.74 34.92
N HIS A 67 -0.33 14.14 34.67
CA HIS A 67 -0.76 15.54 34.73
C HIS A 67 -0.68 16.10 36.16
N LYS A 68 -1.14 15.36 37.16
CA LYS A 68 -1.18 15.82 38.56
C LYS A 68 0.22 16.00 39.17
N HIS A 69 1.19 15.19 38.75
CA HIS A 69 2.54 15.19 39.32
C HIS A 69 3.62 15.70 38.36
N ASN A 70 3.22 16.29 37.22
CA ASN A 70 4.12 16.87 36.22
C ASN A 70 5.21 15.90 35.72
N LEU A 71 4.88 14.63 35.50
CA LEU A 71 5.83 13.55 35.15
C LEU A 71 6.19 13.51 33.66
N PHE A 72 6.14 14.67 32.98
CA PHE A 72 6.31 14.76 31.53
C PHE A 72 7.73 14.35 31.08
N SER A 73 8.75 14.65 31.89
CA SER A 73 10.14 14.20 31.67
C SER A 73 10.28 12.68 31.65
N SER A 74 9.59 11.98 32.55
CA SER A 74 9.64 10.51 32.68
C SER A 74 8.86 9.76 31.58
N ILE A 75 8.04 10.47 30.78
CA ILE A 75 7.27 9.88 29.66
C ILE A 75 7.83 10.22 28.29
N GLU A 76 8.87 11.05 28.15
CA GLU A 76 9.39 11.48 26.85
C GLU A 76 9.70 10.31 25.91
N ASP A 77 10.26 9.23 26.45
CA ASP A 77 10.59 8.00 25.73
C ASP A 77 9.36 7.10 25.50
N LYS A 78 8.27 7.29 26.26
CA LYS A 78 7.04 6.48 26.28
C LYS A 78 5.83 7.14 25.61
N ILE A 79 5.96 8.33 25.04
CA ILE A 79 4.87 9.06 24.36
C ILE A 79 4.16 8.20 23.30
N VAL A 80 4.93 7.45 22.51
CA VAL A 80 4.37 6.62 21.44
C VAL A 80 3.46 5.53 22.01
N LEU A 81 3.84 4.92 23.15
CA LEU A 81 3.03 3.93 23.86
C LEU A 81 1.75 4.56 24.41
N LEU A 82 1.81 5.80 24.92
CA LEU A 82 0.64 6.53 25.41
C LEU A 82 -0.34 6.87 24.26
N MET A 83 0.17 7.24 23.08
CA MET A 83 -0.69 7.50 21.92
C MET A 83 -1.32 6.23 21.35
N ASP A 84 -0.63 5.09 21.42
CA ASP A 84 -1.17 3.79 21.03
C ASP A 84 -2.25 3.29 22.01
N PHE A 85 -2.32 3.87 23.20
CA PHE A 85 -3.35 3.57 24.18
C PHE A 85 -4.60 4.43 24.00
N ASP A 86 -4.45 5.75 24.08
CA ASP A 86 -5.54 6.72 23.87
C ASP A 86 -4.95 8.00 23.27
N LYS A 87 -5.09 8.13 21.95
CA LYS A 87 -4.50 9.23 21.18
C LYS A 87 -5.04 10.60 21.61
N GLU A 88 -6.35 10.69 21.84
CA GLU A 88 -6.99 11.98 22.13
C GLU A 88 -6.60 12.45 23.54
N LYS A 89 -6.64 11.58 24.55
CA LYS A 89 -6.19 11.96 25.91
C LYS A 89 -4.70 12.20 26.02
N ALA A 90 -3.88 11.40 25.31
CA ALA A 90 -2.44 11.62 25.30
C ALA A 90 -2.12 13.02 24.78
N VAL A 91 -2.80 13.45 23.72
CA VAL A 91 -2.52 14.74 23.11
C VAL A 91 -3.12 15.89 23.91
N ASP A 92 -4.34 15.76 24.43
CA ASP A 92 -4.95 16.75 25.33
C ASP A 92 -4.03 17.06 26.53
N MET A 93 -3.56 16.01 27.21
CA MET A 93 -2.60 16.11 28.31
C MET A 93 -1.26 16.76 27.89
N LEU A 94 -0.74 16.45 26.70
CA LEU A 94 0.51 17.04 26.20
C LEU A 94 0.33 18.49 25.76
N LEU A 95 -0.87 18.85 25.30
CA LEU A 95 -1.23 20.21 24.91
C LEU A 95 -1.50 21.11 26.11
N ASP A 96 -1.65 20.59 27.32
CA ASP A 96 -1.75 21.40 28.54
C ASP A 96 -0.37 21.78 29.12
N ASN A 97 0.70 21.08 28.73
CA ASN A 97 2.06 21.35 29.20
C ASN A 97 2.66 22.64 28.60
N GLU A 98 3.61 23.30 29.26
CA GLU A 98 4.29 24.49 28.72
C GLU A 98 5.15 24.16 27.49
N ASP A 99 5.76 22.97 27.45
CA ASP A 99 6.69 22.55 26.40
C ASP A 99 6.03 21.87 25.18
N LYS A 100 4.81 22.26 24.80
CA LYS A 100 3.97 21.62 23.74
C LYS A 100 4.73 21.30 22.45
N ILE A 101 5.69 22.15 22.10
CA ILE A 101 6.46 22.14 20.85
C ILE A 101 7.49 21.03 20.83
N SER A 102 8.23 20.88 21.93
CA SER A 102 9.24 19.83 22.08
C SER A 102 8.59 18.46 21.91
N TYR A 103 7.41 18.27 22.51
CA TYR A 103 6.64 17.04 22.41
C TYR A 103 6.13 16.76 21.00
N LEU A 104 5.42 17.71 20.38
CA LEU A 104 4.91 17.51 19.00
C LEU A 104 6.04 17.35 17.98
N HIS A 105 7.18 18.02 18.17
CA HIS A 105 8.37 17.85 17.33
C HIS A 105 8.99 16.46 17.48
N LYS A 106 9.20 15.99 18.72
CA LYS A 106 9.70 14.62 18.99
C LYS A 106 8.75 13.56 18.43
N LEU A 107 7.45 13.83 18.50
CA LEU A 107 6.44 12.96 17.96
C LEU A 107 6.55 12.83 16.44
N PHE A 108 6.63 13.97 15.75
CA PHE A 108 6.80 14.01 14.30
C PHE A 108 8.05 13.25 13.86
N LYS A 109 9.18 13.45 14.55
CA LYS A 109 10.44 12.74 14.27
C LYS A 109 10.35 11.22 14.47
N ARG A 110 9.49 10.74 15.37
CA ARG A 110 9.31 9.30 15.62
C ARG A 110 8.30 8.67 14.67
N ASP A 111 7.20 9.36 14.40
CA ASP A 111 6.13 8.87 13.54
C ASP A 111 5.36 10.02 12.85
N HIS A 112 5.62 10.19 11.56
CA HIS A 112 5.02 11.25 10.74
C HIS A 112 3.49 11.10 10.56
N HIS A 113 2.90 9.92 10.78
CA HIS A 113 1.48 9.67 10.54
C HIS A 113 0.63 9.78 11.81
N LYS A 114 1.17 9.38 12.96
CA LYS A 114 0.41 9.43 14.24
C LYS A 114 0.02 10.86 14.62
N GLY A 115 0.79 11.87 14.20
CA GLY A 115 0.52 13.30 14.45
C GLY A 115 -0.45 14.00 13.48
N GLN A 116 -0.99 13.34 12.46
CA GLN A 116 -1.67 14.01 11.33
C GLN A 116 -2.74 15.03 11.71
N ARG A 117 -3.62 14.71 12.68
CA ARG A 117 -4.70 15.62 13.13
C ARG A 117 -4.18 16.88 13.80
N PHE A 118 -2.94 16.86 14.26
CA PHE A 118 -2.31 17.95 15.01
C PHE A 118 -1.31 18.73 14.18
N HIS A 119 -1.08 18.35 12.91
CA HIS A 119 -0.20 19.10 12.01
C HIS A 119 -0.64 20.56 11.88
N GLU A 120 -1.95 20.83 11.87
CA GLU A 120 -2.48 22.19 11.87
C GLU A 120 -2.00 22.99 13.10
N ARG A 121 -2.14 22.41 14.29
CA ARG A 121 -1.72 23.05 15.54
C ARG A 121 -0.20 23.19 15.63
N GLN A 122 0.52 22.18 15.14
CA GLN A 122 1.98 22.15 15.11
C GLN A 122 2.56 23.25 14.22
N ILE A 123 1.92 23.55 13.08
CA ILE A 123 2.29 24.70 12.23
C ILE A 123 2.15 26.00 13.00
N SER A 124 1.02 26.23 13.69
CA SER A 124 0.82 27.44 14.50
C SER A 124 1.88 27.59 15.59
N LEU A 125 2.23 26.47 16.25
CA LEU A 125 3.26 26.46 17.30
C LEU A 125 4.66 26.72 16.73
N TYR A 126 5.05 26.11 15.62
CA TYR A 126 6.33 26.43 14.97
C TYR A 126 6.38 27.89 14.52
N ALA A 127 5.29 28.40 13.94
CA ALA A 127 5.23 29.78 13.50
C ALA A 127 5.35 30.80 14.64
N GLU A 128 4.96 30.43 15.87
CA GLU A 128 4.97 31.30 17.04
C GLU A 128 6.26 31.22 17.86
N TYR A 129 6.85 30.04 17.97
CA TYR A 129 7.91 29.80 18.94
C TYR A 129 9.17 29.14 18.35
N ASP A 130 9.11 28.53 17.16
CA ASP A 130 10.23 27.77 16.59
C ASP A 130 10.17 27.73 15.04
N ARG A 131 10.40 28.91 14.43
CA ARG A 131 10.38 29.10 12.98
C ARG A 131 11.37 28.20 12.20
N PRO A 132 12.62 27.98 12.64
CA PRO A 132 13.58 27.17 11.88
C PRO A 132 13.12 25.74 11.57
N ASN A 133 12.28 25.16 12.43
CA ASN A 133 11.74 23.81 12.23
C ASN A 133 10.47 23.77 11.37
N LEU A 134 9.88 24.91 11.02
CA LEU A 134 8.66 25.00 10.20
C LEU A 134 8.92 24.45 8.79
N LEU A 135 9.97 24.92 8.11
CA LEU A 135 10.26 24.53 6.74
C LEU A 135 10.66 23.06 6.57
N PRO A 136 11.51 22.46 7.43
CA PRO A 136 11.71 21.01 7.47
C PRO A 136 10.39 20.23 7.68
N PHE A 137 9.54 20.68 8.61
CA PHE A 137 8.24 20.05 8.84
C PHE A 137 7.33 20.08 7.60
N LEU A 138 7.28 21.21 6.88
CA LEU A 138 6.49 21.33 5.65
C LEU A 138 7.03 20.45 4.51
N ARG A 139 8.33 20.17 4.46
CA ARG A 139 8.96 19.28 3.48
C ARG A 139 8.68 17.80 3.76
N ASP A 140 8.74 17.41 5.02
CA ASP A 140 8.68 16.01 5.43
C ASP A 140 7.24 15.52 5.66
N SER A 141 6.30 16.43 5.92
CA SER A 141 4.92 16.09 6.28
C SER A 141 4.04 15.76 5.07
N THR A 142 3.67 14.49 4.93
CA THR A 142 2.83 14.00 3.82
C THR A 142 1.36 14.45 3.91
N HIS A 143 0.92 14.89 5.09
CA HIS A 143 -0.46 15.27 5.39
C HIS A 143 -0.55 16.70 5.96
N CYS A 144 0.41 17.55 5.62
CA CYS A 144 0.40 18.93 6.05
C CYS A 144 -0.83 19.67 5.47
N PRO A 145 -1.63 20.38 6.29
CA PRO A 145 -2.66 21.28 5.79
C PRO A 145 -1.98 22.52 5.16
N LEU A 146 -1.62 22.39 3.87
CA LEU A 146 -0.90 23.42 3.11
C LEU A 146 -1.64 24.77 3.12
N GLU A 147 -2.97 24.76 3.15
CA GLU A 147 -3.82 25.95 3.25
C GLU A 147 -3.51 26.76 4.52
N LYS A 148 -3.60 26.12 5.70
CA LYS A 148 -3.34 26.79 6.97
C LYS A 148 -1.89 27.23 7.10
N ALA A 149 -0.96 26.40 6.59
CA ALA A 149 0.46 26.76 6.53
C ALA A 149 0.69 28.03 5.71
N LEU A 150 0.07 28.13 4.53
CA LEU A 150 0.19 29.29 3.67
C LEU A 150 -0.43 30.54 4.32
N GLU A 151 -1.62 30.41 4.91
CA GLU A 151 -2.32 31.51 5.60
C GLU A 151 -1.44 32.08 6.73
N ILE A 152 -0.90 31.21 7.59
CA ILE A 152 -0.04 31.62 8.71
C ILE A 152 1.28 32.24 8.20
N CYS A 153 1.89 31.65 7.17
CA CYS A 153 3.13 32.18 6.59
C CYS A 153 2.91 33.55 5.94
N GLN A 154 1.80 33.76 5.25
CA GLN A 154 1.44 35.05 4.64
C GLN A 154 1.15 36.11 5.70
N GLN A 155 0.33 35.78 6.70
CA GLN A 155 0.01 36.70 7.81
C GLN A 155 1.25 37.15 8.58
N ARG A 156 2.27 36.29 8.68
CA ARG A 156 3.52 36.56 9.42
C ARG A 156 4.70 36.98 8.52
N ASN A 157 4.49 37.21 7.22
CA ASN A 157 5.52 37.58 6.23
C ASN A 157 6.71 36.60 6.16
N PHE A 158 6.45 35.30 6.22
CA PHE A 158 7.45 34.24 6.06
C PHE A 158 7.71 33.95 4.58
N VAL A 159 8.61 34.72 3.97
CA VAL A 159 8.87 34.71 2.52
C VAL A 159 9.40 33.36 2.02
N GLU A 160 10.39 32.77 2.69
CA GLU A 160 11.01 31.50 2.25
C GLU A 160 10.00 30.34 2.27
N GLU A 161 9.25 30.24 3.35
CA GLU A 161 8.23 29.21 3.57
C GLU A 161 7.05 29.38 2.59
N THR A 162 6.64 30.62 2.32
CA THR A 162 5.60 30.94 1.33
C THR A 162 6.02 30.56 -0.08
N VAL A 163 7.25 30.91 -0.49
CA VAL A 163 7.79 30.53 -1.80
C VAL A 163 7.88 29.00 -1.93
N PHE A 164 8.32 28.31 -0.89
CA PHE A 164 8.35 26.84 -0.88
C PHE A 164 6.94 26.24 -1.08
N LEU A 165 5.94 26.70 -0.31
CA LEU A 165 4.57 26.20 -0.42
C LEU A 165 3.97 26.44 -1.82
N LEU A 166 4.15 27.64 -2.37
CA LEU A 166 3.64 27.98 -3.70
C LEU A 166 4.33 27.18 -4.81
N THR A 167 5.66 27.01 -4.74
CA THR A 167 6.40 26.19 -5.71
C THR A 167 6.05 24.70 -5.60
N PHE A 168 5.81 24.20 -4.39
CA PHE A 168 5.39 22.83 -4.15
C PHE A 168 3.99 22.55 -4.73
N ILE A 169 3.01 23.42 -4.48
CA ILE A 169 1.66 23.32 -5.07
C ILE A 169 1.74 23.38 -6.60
N THR A 170 2.53 24.30 -7.15
CA THR A 170 2.75 24.40 -8.60
C THR A 170 3.42 23.14 -9.16
N GLY A 171 4.39 22.57 -8.46
CA GLY A 171 5.07 21.32 -8.82
C GLY A 171 4.12 20.13 -8.81
N LEU A 172 3.22 20.05 -7.82
CA LEU A 172 2.18 19.02 -7.76
C LEU A 172 1.23 19.12 -8.96
N LEU A 173 0.77 20.32 -9.29
CA LEU A 173 -0.10 20.56 -10.45
C LEU A 173 0.57 20.21 -11.78
N ASN A 174 1.87 20.50 -11.93
CA ASN A 174 2.62 20.20 -13.15
C ASN A 174 2.88 18.71 -13.39
N ASN A 175 2.79 17.87 -12.35
CA ASN A 175 3.13 16.43 -12.40
C ASN A 175 1.93 15.47 -12.29
N ILE A 176 0.68 16.00 -12.28
CA ILE A 176 -0.56 15.19 -12.21
C ILE A 176 -0.63 14.14 -13.33
N GLY A 177 0.00 14.40 -14.48
CA GLY A 177 -0.02 13.50 -15.63
C GLY A 177 0.74 12.17 -15.48
N THR A 178 1.46 11.92 -14.38
CA THR A 178 2.33 10.72 -14.26
C THR A 178 1.82 9.66 -13.27
N HIS A 179 1.51 9.98 -12.00
CA HIS A 179 1.16 8.96 -10.98
C HIS A 179 0.28 9.45 -9.80
N VAL A 180 -0.29 10.66 -9.84
CA VAL A 180 -1.05 11.22 -8.71
C VAL A 180 -2.52 11.37 -9.09
N ASP A 181 -3.43 10.81 -8.28
CA ASP A 181 -4.88 10.93 -8.49
C ASP A 181 -5.33 12.40 -8.41
N PRO A 182 -5.86 12.98 -9.50
CA PRO A 182 -6.34 14.36 -9.54
C PRO A 182 -7.40 14.65 -8.46
N ILE A 183 -8.18 13.66 -8.05
CA ILE A 183 -9.25 13.82 -7.05
C ILE A 183 -8.67 14.18 -5.68
N LEU A 184 -7.51 13.61 -5.30
CA LEU A 184 -6.84 13.92 -4.04
C LEU A 184 -6.25 15.33 -4.01
N LEU A 185 -5.93 15.90 -5.18
CA LEU A 185 -5.44 17.28 -5.31
C LEU A 185 -6.59 18.29 -5.37
N ILE A 186 -7.69 17.97 -6.04
CA ILE A 186 -8.89 18.82 -6.08
C ILE A 186 -9.50 18.96 -4.68
N HIS A 187 -9.55 17.89 -3.88
CA HIS A 187 -10.01 17.97 -2.49
C HIS A 187 -9.08 18.79 -1.57
N ARG A 188 -7.86 19.10 -2.01
CA ARG A 188 -6.89 19.94 -1.29
C ARG A 188 -6.91 21.41 -1.73
N ILE A 189 -7.66 21.75 -2.79
CA ILE A 189 -7.79 23.11 -3.33
C ILE A 189 -9.21 23.60 -3.05
N LYS A 190 -9.37 24.56 -2.12
CA LYS A 190 -10.65 25.21 -1.82
C LYS A 190 -10.88 26.50 -2.63
N GLU A 191 -12.14 26.92 -2.69
CA GLU A 191 -12.56 28.19 -3.31
C GLU A 191 -11.83 29.40 -2.69
N GLY A 192 -11.21 30.23 -3.53
CA GLY A 192 -10.50 31.44 -3.12
C GLY A 192 -8.96 31.33 -3.09
N MET A 193 -8.39 30.15 -3.31
CA MET A 193 -6.93 30.00 -3.41
C MET A 193 -6.41 30.56 -4.75
N GLU A 194 -5.60 31.62 -4.71
CA GLU A 194 -4.88 32.12 -5.89
C GLU A 194 -3.69 31.23 -6.22
N ILE A 195 -3.90 30.33 -7.18
CA ILE A 195 -2.84 29.46 -7.68
C ILE A 195 -2.18 30.13 -8.90
N PRO A 196 -0.90 30.53 -8.82
CA PRO A 196 -0.19 31.12 -9.95
C PRO A 196 -0.09 30.10 -11.10
N ASN A 197 -0.33 30.56 -12.34
CA ASN A 197 -0.28 29.73 -13.56
C ASN A 197 -1.23 28.51 -13.54
N LEU A 198 -2.33 28.56 -12.77
CA LEU A 198 -3.34 27.50 -12.74
C LEU A 198 -3.93 27.23 -14.11
N ARG A 199 -4.23 28.28 -14.88
CA ARG A 199 -4.78 28.15 -16.23
C ARG A 199 -3.84 27.35 -17.14
N ASP A 200 -2.56 27.70 -17.16
CA ASP A 200 -1.56 27.03 -18.00
C ASP A 200 -1.35 25.57 -17.55
N SER A 201 -1.35 25.34 -16.24
CA SER A 201 -1.27 24.00 -15.64
C SER A 201 -2.46 23.13 -16.05
N LEU A 202 -3.69 23.67 -15.99
CA LEU A 202 -4.91 22.98 -16.42
C LEU A 202 -4.92 22.70 -17.92
N VAL A 203 -4.51 23.67 -18.74
CA VAL A 203 -4.39 23.49 -20.20
C VAL A 203 -3.41 22.36 -20.52
N LYS A 204 -2.25 22.33 -19.86
CA LYS A 204 -1.27 21.26 -20.00
C LYS A 204 -1.84 19.89 -19.59
N ILE A 205 -2.51 19.81 -18.43
CA ILE A 205 -3.14 18.56 -17.96
C ILE A 205 -4.18 18.04 -18.97
N LEU A 206 -5.03 18.93 -19.49
CA LEU A 206 -6.03 18.55 -20.48
C LEU A 206 -5.40 18.09 -21.79
N GLN A 207 -4.31 18.75 -22.23
CA GLN A 207 -3.56 18.34 -23.42
C GLN A 207 -2.91 16.96 -23.23
N ASP A 208 -2.25 16.73 -22.10
CA ASP A 208 -1.62 15.46 -21.77
C ASP A 208 -2.65 14.32 -21.71
N TYR A 209 -3.81 14.57 -21.08
CA TYR A 209 -4.89 13.59 -20.99
C TYR A 209 -5.52 13.28 -22.36
N ASN A 210 -5.76 14.31 -23.19
CA ASN A 210 -6.22 14.11 -24.56
C ASN A 210 -5.23 13.29 -25.39
N LEU A 211 -3.93 13.54 -25.25
CA LEU A 211 -2.89 12.75 -25.91
C LEU A 211 -2.92 11.29 -25.45
N GLN A 212 -3.07 11.04 -24.14
CA GLN A 212 -3.20 9.67 -23.61
C GLN A 212 -4.43 8.94 -24.16
N ILE A 213 -5.58 9.60 -24.25
CA ILE A 213 -6.79 9.02 -24.86
C ILE A 213 -6.54 8.69 -26.32
N LEU A 214 -6.01 9.65 -27.10
CA LEU A 214 -5.73 9.46 -28.53
C LEU A 214 -4.75 8.31 -28.77
N LEU A 215 -3.69 8.21 -27.96
CA LEU A 215 -2.74 7.11 -28.00
C LEU A 215 -3.44 5.77 -27.69
N ARG A 216 -4.25 5.72 -26.63
CA ARG A 216 -4.94 4.50 -26.23
C ARG A 216 -5.94 4.03 -27.29
N GLU A 217 -6.69 4.96 -27.88
CA GLU A 217 -7.60 4.65 -28.98
C GLU A 217 -6.86 4.21 -30.24
N GLY A 218 -5.75 4.87 -30.57
CA GLY A 218 -4.87 4.50 -31.68
C GLY A 218 -4.33 3.07 -31.51
N CYS A 219 -3.73 2.78 -30.37
CA CYS A 219 -3.23 1.45 -30.02
C CYS A 219 -4.34 0.39 -30.05
N LYS A 220 -5.53 0.71 -29.53
CA LYS A 220 -6.69 -0.21 -29.58
C LYS A 220 -7.09 -0.52 -31.02
N LYS A 221 -7.18 0.50 -31.90
CA LYS A 221 -7.55 0.32 -33.31
C LYS A 221 -6.54 -0.55 -34.04
N ILE A 222 -5.24 -0.31 -33.85
CA ILE A 222 -4.15 -1.10 -34.44
C ILE A 222 -4.26 -2.56 -33.96
N LEU A 223 -4.34 -2.77 -32.64
CA LEU A 223 -4.39 -4.11 -32.06
C LEU A 223 -5.60 -4.93 -32.53
N VAL A 224 -6.78 -4.30 -32.62
CA VAL A 224 -7.99 -4.95 -33.12
C VAL A 224 -7.85 -5.29 -34.61
N SER A 225 -7.32 -4.36 -35.42
CA SER A 225 -7.07 -4.57 -36.85
C SER A 225 -6.09 -5.72 -37.09
N ASP A 226 -4.98 -5.75 -36.35
CA ASP A 226 -3.94 -6.77 -36.47
C ASP A 226 -4.45 -8.13 -36.05
N SER A 227 -5.18 -8.21 -34.93
CA SER A 227 -5.80 -9.44 -34.45
C SER A 227 -6.77 -10.02 -35.50
N LEU A 228 -7.65 -9.19 -36.06
CA LEU A 228 -8.59 -9.62 -37.09
C LEU A 228 -7.87 -10.06 -38.37
N SER A 229 -6.82 -9.35 -38.77
CA SER A 229 -6.03 -9.65 -39.96
C SER A 229 -5.29 -10.98 -39.81
N LEU A 230 -4.68 -11.23 -38.64
CA LEU A 230 -4.02 -12.49 -38.31
C LEU A 230 -5.02 -13.64 -38.25
N LEU A 231 -6.19 -13.45 -37.63
CA LEU A 231 -7.25 -14.45 -37.58
C LEU A 231 -7.74 -14.83 -38.99
N LYS A 232 -7.99 -13.84 -39.85
CA LYS A 232 -8.38 -14.08 -41.25
C LYS A 232 -7.28 -14.82 -42.01
N LYS A 233 -6.02 -14.47 -41.81
CA LYS A 233 -4.87 -15.14 -42.44
C LYS A 233 -4.75 -16.59 -41.98
N MET A 234 -4.89 -16.85 -40.68
CA MET A 234 -4.92 -18.20 -40.11
C MET A 234 -6.06 -19.02 -40.70
N HIS A 235 -7.28 -18.48 -40.70
CA HIS A 235 -8.45 -19.17 -41.23
C HIS A 235 -8.28 -19.50 -42.73
N ARG A 236 -7.83 -18.55 -43.56
CA ARG A 236 -7.52 -18.80 -44.97
C ARG A 236 -6.46 -19.88 -45.16
N THR A 237 -5.45 -19.91 -44.30
CA THR A 237 -4.38 -20.92 -44.36
C THR A 237 -4.89 -22.29 -43.96
N GLN A 238 -5.77 -22.38 -42.95
CA GLN A 238 -6.38 -23.63 -42.51
C GLN A 238 -7.43 -24.17 -43.49
N MET A 239 -8.15 -23.31 -44.20
CA MET A 239 -9.15 -23.71 -45.20
C MET A 239 -8.56 -23.99 -46.59
N ARG A 240 -7.24 -23.80 -46.77
CA ARG A 240 -6.59 -24.16 -48.03
C ARG A 240 -6.52 -25.68 -48.15
N GLY A 241 -6.90 -26.19 -49.33
CA GLY A 241 -6.73 -27.60 -49.65
C GLY A 241 -5.27 -28.03 -49.55
N VAL A 242 -5.05 -29.24 -49.04
CA VAL A 242 -3.73 -29.88 -49.01
C VAL A 242 -3.67 -30.89 -50.15
N ARG A 243 -2.64 -30.81 -50.99
CA ARG A 243 -2.40 -31.80 -52.04
C ARG A 243 -1.99 -33.12 -51.39
N VAL A 244 -2.65 -34.20 -51.81
CA VAL A 244 -2.27 -35.57 -51.47
C VAL A 244 -1.96 -36.30 -52.78
N ASP A 245 -0.79 -36.92 -52.86
CA ASP A 245 -0.28 -37.68 -54.01
C ASP A 245 0.30 -39.03 -53.57
N GLU A 246 0.80 -39.80 -54.53
CA GLU A 246 1.32 -41.16 -54.33
C GLU A 246 2.63 -41.19 -53.49
N GLU A 247 3.33 -40.06 -53.37
CA GLU A 247 4.54 -39.95 -52.56
C GLU A 247 4.22 -39.80 -51.06
N ASN A 248 2.97 -39.50 -50.72
CA ASN A 248 2.58 -39.31 -49.33
C ASN A 248 2.39 -40.64 -48.58
N ILE A 249 3.01 -40.73 -47.41
CA ILE A 249 2.99 -41.91 -46.54
C ILE A 249 2.19 -41.66 -45.26
N CYS A 250 1.57 -42.72 -44.74
CA CYS A 250 0.87 -42.66 -43.47
C CYS A 250 1.90 -42.70 -42.33
N GLU A 251 1.86 -41.73 -41.43
CA GLU A 251 2.83 -41.60 -40.33
C GLU A 251 2.65 -42.64 -39.20
N SER A 252 1.71 -43.58 -39.34
CA SER A 252 1.46 -44.67 -38.38
C SER A 252 1.95 -46.01 -38.92
N CYS A 253 1.53 -46.37 -40.13
CA CYS A 253 1.90 -47.64 -40.76
C CYS A 253 3.06 -47.54 -41.76
N HIS A 254 3.49 -46.31 -42.09
CA HIS A 254 4.55 -46.00 -43.08
C HIS A 254 4.27 -46.46 -44.52
N ALA A 255 3.04 -46.91 -44.82
CA ALA A 255 2.61 -47.26 -46.17
C ALA A 255 2.06 -46.03 -46.93
N PRO A 256 2.01 -46.06 -48.28
CA PRO A 256 1.37 -45.01 -49.07
C PRO A 256 -0.05 -44.70 -48.59
N VAL A 257 -0.37 -43.42 -48.46
CA VAL A 257 -1.68 -42.95 -47.98
C VAL A 257 -2.78 -43.26 -48.99
N LEU A 258 -2.44 -43.17 -50.27
CA LEU A 258 -3.33 -43.55 -51.37
C LEU A 258 -3.11 -45.02 -51.75
N PRO A 259 -4.18 -45.79 -52.00
CA PRO A 259 -4.05 -47.16 -52.50
C PRO A 259 -3.54 -47.16 -53.95
N SER A 260 -2.73 -48.15 -54.32
CA SER A 260 -2.29 -48.36 -55.72
C SER A 260 -3.43 -48.74 -56.67
N ASP A 261 -4.57 -49.14 -56.12
CA ASP A 261 -5.79 -49.48 -56.86
C ASP A 261 -6.87 -48.43 -56.58
N THR A 262 -7.19 -47.64 -57.60
CA THR A 262 -8.15 -46.53 -57.53
C THR A 262 -9.60 -46.99 -57.37
N ALA A 263 -9.89 -48.28 -57.56
CA ALA A 263 -11.23 -48.83 -57.36
C ALA A 263 -11.56 -49.11 -55.88
N LYS A 264 -10.56 -49.08 -54.99
CA LYS A 264 -10.78 -49.30 -53.54
C LYS A 264 -11.24 -48.03 -52.87
N LEU A 265 -12.29 -48.15 -52.05
CA LEU A 265 -12.73 -47.06 -51.18
C LEU A 265 -11.66 -46.81 -50.11
N PHE A 266 -11.17 -45.57 -50.01
CA PHE A 266 -10.17 -45.20 -49.01
C PHE A 266 -10.62 -43.95 -48.24
N SER A 267 -10.17 -43.83 -46.99
CA SER A 267 -10.44 -42.66 -46.14
C SER A 267 -9.16 -42.19 -45.47
N VAL A 268 -8.82 -40.93 -45.70
CA VAL A 268 -7.57 -40.31 -45.26
C VAL A 268 -7.89 -39.10 -44.42
N VAL A 269 -7.10 -38.89 -43.37
CA VAL A 269 -7.15 -37.71 -42.50
C VAL A 269 -5.83 -36.98 -42.62
N VAL A 270 -5.91 -35.71 -43.01
CA VAL A 270 -4.75 -34.81 -43.10
C VAL A 270 -4.93 -33.72 -42.05
N PHE A 271 -3.95 -33.60 -41.14
CA PHE A 271 -3.95 -32.55 -40.12
C PHE A 271 -3.36 -31.24 -40.65
N ASN A 272 -3.68 -30.11 -40.01
CA ASN A 272 -3.11 -28.80 -40.34
C ASN A 272 -1.58 -28.72 -40.20
N CYS A 273 -0.96 -29.64 -39.44
CA CYS A 273 0.48 -29.81 -39.36
C CYS A 273 1.09 -30.61 -40.53
N ARG A 274 0.26 -30.99 -41.52
CA ARG A 274 0.57 -31.79 -42.72
C ARG A 274 0.88 -33.27 -42.49
N HIS A 275 0.84 -33.76 -41.26
CA HIS A 275 0.90 -35.22 -41.03
C HIS A 275 -0.37 -35.89 -41.57
N MET A 276 -0.18 -37.00 -42.26
CA MET A 276 -1.23 -37.73 -42.97
C MET A 276 -1.39 -39.13 -42.39
N PHE A 277 -2.64 -39.58 -42.27
CA PHE A 277 -2.98 -40.89 -41.73
C PHE A 277 -4.12 -41.53 -42.51
N HIS A 278 -4.11 -42.85 -42.65
CA HIS A 278 -5.35 -43.58 -42.94
C HIS A 278 -6.31 -43.38 -41.76
N LYS A 279 -7.60 -43.25 -42.03
CA LYS A 279 -8.63 -43.10 -40.98
C LYS A 279 -8.59 -44.24 -39.95
N GLU A 280 -8.24 -45.44 -40.40
CA GLU A 280 -8.12 -46.66 -39.59
C GLU A 280 -6.83 -46.68 -38.75
N CYS A 281 -5.79 -45.98 -39.19
CA CYS A 281 -4.51 -45.87 -38.50
C CYS A 281 -4.53 -44.81 -37.38
N LEU A 282 -5.65 -44.11 -37.20
CA LEU A 282 -5.84 -43.17 -36.11
C LEU A 282 -6.45 -43.88 -34.89
N PRO A 283 -5.90 -43.68 -33.68
CA PRO A 283 -6.53 -44.16 -32.46
C PRO A 283 -7.92 -43.53 -32.31
N SER A 284 -8.88 -44.32 -31.82
CA SER A 284 -10.28 -43.90 -31.62
C SER A 284 -10.37 -42.60 -30.80
N PRO A 285 -11.36 -41.71 -31.08
CA PRO A 285 -11.45 -40.41 -30.46
C PRO A 285 -11.50 -40.52 -28.93
N GLY A 286 -10.48 -39.99 -28.25
CA GLY A 286 -10.48 -39.86 -26.80
C GLY A 286 -11.48 -38.78 -26.36
N THR A 287 -12.33 -39.13 -25.40
CA THR A 287 -13.18 -38.32 -24.48
C THR A 287 -14.03 -37.15 -25.00
N ILE A 288 -13.83 -36.61 -26.21
CA ILE A 288 -14.64 -35.52 -26.78
C ILE A 288 -15.06 -35.90 -28.21
N PRO A 289 -16.36 -36.10 -28.48
CA PRO A 289 -16.85 -36.39 -29.83
C PRO A 289 -16.53 -35.23 -30.79
N GLY A 290 -15.87 -35.54 -31.91
CA GLY A 290 -15.68 -34.61 -33.02
C GLY A 290 -14.34 -33.86 -33.09
N VAL A 291 -13.43 -34.06 -32.14
CA VAL A 291 -12.09 -33.41 -32.17
C VAL A 291 -10.99 -34.48 -32.28
N GLN A 292 -10.32 -34.54 -33.43
CA GLN A 292 -9.13 -35.38 -33.63
C GLN A 292 -7.87 -34.51 -33.55
N PHE A 293 -6.84 -35.00 -32.88
CA PHE A 293 -5.54 -34.33 -32.76
C PHE A 293 -4.45 -35.13 -33.47
N CYS A 294 -3.43 -34.44 -33.98
CA CYS A 294 -2.26 -35.11 -34.55
C CYS A 294 -1.38 -35.66 -33.42
N ASN A 295 -1.27 -36.98 -33.31
CA ASN A 295 -0.51 -37.66 -32.26
C ASN A 295 0.97 -37.23 -32.22
N ILE A 296 1.56 -36.89 -33.37
CA ILE A 296 2.96 -36.46 -33.49
C ILE A 296 3.16 -35.05 -32.92
N CYS A 297 2.24 -34.13 -33.20
CA CYS A 297 2.31 -32.75 -32.71
C CYS A 297 1.92 -32.64 -31.23
N SER A 298 0.89 -33.39 -30.82
CA SER A 298 0.43 -33.45 -29.43
C SER A 298 1.50 -34.04 -28.51
N ALA A 299 2.21 -35.10 -28.93
CA ALA A 299 3.33 -35.67 -28.18
C ALA A 299 4.52 -34.69 -28.05
N LYS A 300 4.71 -33.80 -29.03
CA LYS A 300 5.82 -32.82 -29.05
C LYS A 300 5.52 -31.48 -28.36
N ARG A 301 4.36 -31.30 -27.72
CA ARG A 301 3.86 -30.01 -27.15
C ARG A 301 4.06 -28.80 -28.09
N ARG A 302 3.95 -29.00 -29.41
CA ARG A 302 4.04 -27.88 -30.36
C ARG A 302 2.70 -27.18 -30.43
N GLY A 303 2.52 -26.17 -29.58
CA GLY A 303 1.40 -25.24 -29.68
C GLY A 303 1.52 -24.35 -30.93
N PRO A 304 0.47 -23.61 -31.30
CA PRO A 304 0.56 -22.58 -32.32
C PRO A 304 1.57 -21.51 -31.86
N GLY A 305 2.71 -21.40 -32.54
CA GLY A 305 3.79 -20.45 -32.20
C GLY A 305 5.14 -21.06 -31.80
N SER A 306 5.26 -22.38 -31.68
CA SER A 306 6.54 -23.05 -31.32
C SER A 306 7.50 -23.18 -32.52
N GLY A 307 7.91 -22.05 -33.09
CA GLY A 307 8.78 -21.99 -34.26
C GLY A 307 9.64 -20.72 -34.31
N ILE A 308 10.26 -20.32 -33.20
CA ILE A 308 11.52 -19.57 -33.27
C ILE A 308 12.61 -20.63 -33.10
N LEU A 309 13.13 -21.11 -34.23
CA LEU A 309 14.39 -21.86 -34.21
C LEU A 309 15.48 -20.84 -33.86
N GLU A 310 16.16 -21.09 -32.74
CA GLU A 310 17.48 -20.56 -32.48
C GLU A 310 18.37 -20.82 -33.70
N MET A 311 18.84 -19.75 -34.34
CA MET A 311 19.99 -19.83 -35.23
C MET A 311 21.21 -20.13 -34.34
N LYS A 312 21.61 -21.40 -34.32
CA LYS A 312 22.96 -21.77 -33.85
C LYS A 312 23.99 -21.06 -34.73
N LYS A 313 25.03 -20.56 -34.06
CA LYS A 313 26.23 -19.87 -34.57
C LYS A 313 26.69 -20.33 -35.94
#